data_AF-A0AAD6Z2M0-F1
#
_entry.id   AF-A0AAD6Z2M0-F1
#
_cell.length_a   1.000
_cell.length_b   1.000
_cell.length_c   1.000
_cell.angle_alpha   90.00
_cell.angle_beta   90.00
_cell.angle_gamma   90.00
#
_symmetry.space_group_name_H-M   'P 1'
#
loop_
_entity.id
_entity.type
_entity.pdbx_description
1 polymer ?
#
loop_
_entity_poly.entity_id
_entity_poly.type
_entity_poly.pdbx_seq_one_letter_code
_entity_poly.pdbx_strand_id
1 'polypeptide(L)'
;MPVRMRARAHTHDSSTDPPPSHNSENNNTSELESDHQVDSDKDKSDNDETYKQGGGEEAEGDQGEDDGQEDEEDELEDDSDLDPEIRMQAQNACAPVWQPWQDRLLIVQVNADHLFLMPRCSRMAAWNGTADVLAVSSVQQGQNSYFICSGEACKAHFNYLKKKYKADQARSLQKTGMDEEVNEFMELLGDCCLLLDSETASSSHTMQKKIDLEAQAGIELRDVSMRGLVCGDRLVDVASLASAITQERQGQRGQKRKGRDDEMENTSQSRNTTCKRRYEEQHAQQMGILNKLADCVQGLNYRISGMQDEQEKTNRYLHQQELEHREEAVWHRKKELGIHM
;
A
#
# COMPACT_ATOMS: atom_id res chain seq x y z
N MET A 1 -4.44 61.14 -1.94
CA MET A 1 -5.51 60.57 -2.79
C MET A 1 -4.90 60.04 -4.08
N PRO A 2 -4.72 58.73 -4.24
CA PRO A 2 -4.33 58.13 -5.51
C PRO A 2 -5.55 57.52 -6.22
N VAL A 3 -5.62 57.83 -7.52
CA VAL A 3 -6.69 57.50 -8.45
C VAL A 3 -6.66 56.01 -8.79
N ARG A 4 -7.73 55.28 -8.42
CA ARG A 4 -7.99 53.91 -8.88
C ARG A 4 -8.32 53.92 -10.37
N MET A 5 -7.41 53.42 -11.19
CA MET A 5 -7.73 53.05 -12.58
C MET A 5 -8.30 51.62 -12.60
N ARG A 6 -9.59 51.51 -12.91
CA ARG A 6 -10.25 50.29 -13.37
C ARG A 6 -10.16 50.26 -14.89
N ALA A 7 -9.76 49.13 -15.48
CA ALA A 7 -10.36 48.56 -16.69
C ALA A 7 -9.53 47.35 -17.20
N ARG A 8 -10.17 46.18 -17.30
CA ARG A 8 -10.60 45.60 -18.59
C ARG A 8 -11.18 44.20 -18.34
N ALA A 9 -12.48 44.06 -18.59
CA ALA A 9 -13.10 42.77 -18.82
C ALA A 9 -12.69 42.26 -20.22
N HIS A 10 -12.26 41.01 -20.31
CA HIS A 10 -12.15 40.28 -21.56
C HIS A 10 -13.24 39.21 -21.55
N THR A 11 -14.32 39.49 -22.26
CA THR A 11 -15.31 38.52 -22.71
C THR A 11 -14.84 37.99 -24.06
N HIS A 12 -14.23 36.80 -24.07
CA HIS A 12 -14.13 36.00 -25.28
C HIS A 12 -15.13 34.86 -25.19
N ASP A 13 -16.28 35.15 -25.77
CA ASP A 13 -17.25 34.21 -26.30
C ASP A 13 -16.57 33.40 -27.41
N SER A 14 -16.53 32.08 -27.26
CA SER A 14 -16.16 31.13 -28.31
C SER A 14 -17.02 29.90 -28.16
N SER A 15 -18.29 30.08 -28.53
CA SER A 15 -19.19 29.04 -29.00
C SER A 15 -18.45 28.13 -29.99
N THR A 16 -18.11 26.92 -29.55
CA THR A 16 -17.64 25.84 -30.42
C THR A 16 -18.66 24.72 -30.29
N ASP A 17 -19.58 24.66 -31.25
CA ASP A 17 -20.57 23.61 -31.37
C ASP A 17 -19.88 22.24 -31.58
N PRO A 18 -20.25 21.19 -30.84
CA PRO A 18 -19.82 19.83 -31.16
C PRO A 18 -20.62 19.27 -32.35
N PRO A 19 -19.97 18.56 -33.30
CA PRO A 19 -20.67 17.92 -34.41
C PRO A 19 -21.50 16.70 -33.96
N PRO A 20 -22.55 16.34 -34.72
CA PRO A 20 -23.51 15.32 -34.33
C PRO A 20 -22.92 13.91 -34.34
N SER A 21 -23.32 13.17 -33.31
CA SER A 21 -23.14 11.73 -33.11
C SER A 21 -23.56 10.92 -34.33
N HIS A 22 -22.61 10.17 -34.90
CA HIS A 22 -22.90 9.07 -35.82
C HIS A 22 -23.09 7.79 -35.01
N ASN A 23 -24.36 7.43 -34.80
CA ASN A 23 -24.80 6.08 -34.45
C ASN A 23 -24.21 5.07 -35.44
N SER A 24 -23.35 4.17 -34.95
CA SER A 24 -23.02 2.93 -35.65
C SER A 24 -23.86 1.82 -35.03
N GLU A 25 -24.96 1.51 -35.72
CA GLU A 25 -25.75 0.30 -35.54
C GLU A 25 -24.85 -0.93 -35.78
N ASN A 26 -24.45 -1.62 -34.72
CA ASN A 26 -23.91 -2.98 -34.84
C ASN A 26 -25.02 -3.96 -34.46
N ASN A 27 -25.78 -4.34 -35.49
CA ASN A 27 -26.57 -5.56 -35.50
C ASN A 27 -25.62 -6.77 -35.50
N ASN A 28 -25.57 -7.50 -34.40
CA ASN A 28 -25.15 -8.91 -34.40
C ASN A 28 -26.17 -9.74 -33.64
N THR A 29 -27.26 -10.04 -34.36
CA THR A 29 -28.13 -11.18 -34.14
C THR A 29 -27.40 -12.44 -34.60
N SER A 30 -26.87 -13.21 -33.65
CA SER A 30 -26.57 -14.64 -33.87
C SER A 30 -27.40 -15.46 -32.89
N GLU A 31 -28.61 -15.76 -33.33
CA GLU A 31 -29.35 -16.98 -32.97
C GLU A 31 -28.41 -18.19 -33.04
N LEU A 32 -28.17 -18.81 -31.90
CA LEU A 32 -27.83 -20.22 -31.82
C LEU A 32 -28.65 -20.79 -30.67
N GLU A 33 -29.83 -21.27 -31.04
CA GLU A 33 -30.60 -22.24 -30.29
C GLU A 33 -29.69 -23.43 -29.97
N SER A 34 -29.53 -23.73 -28.68
CA SER A 34 -29.04 -25.03 -28.24
C SER A 34 -29.89 -25.47 -27.06
N ASP A 35 -31.01 -26.09 -27.39
CA ASP A 35 -31.79 -26.93 -26.51
C ASP A 35 -30.89 -28.02 -25.92
N HIS A 36 -30.55 -27.87 -24.63
CA HIS A 36 -30.12 -28.97 -23.77
C HIS A 36 -30.99 -28.97 -22.51
N GLN A 37 -32.19 -29.52 -22.67
CA GLN A 37 -32.94 -30.14 -21.59
C GLN A 37 -32.11 -31.29 -21.03
N VAL A 38 -31.57 -31.09 -19.83
CA VAL A 38 -31.08 -32.18 -18.99
C VAL A 38 -31.96 -32.18 -17.74
N ASP A 39 -32.97 -33.03 -17.79
CA ASP A 39 -33.66 -33.51 -16.60
C ASP A 39 -32.61 -34.12 -15.67
N SER A 40 -32.44 -33.52 -14.51
CA SER A 40 -31.71 -34.11 -13.40
C SER A 40 -32.53 -33.91 -12.15
N ASP A 41 -33.44 -34.86 -11.97
CA ASP A 41 -33.94 -35.28 -10.67
C ASP A 41 -32.77 -35.36 -9.69
N LYS A 42 -32.71 -34.41 -8.75
CA LYS A 42 -31.81 -34.50 -7.61
C LYS A 42 -32.62 -34.38 -6.34
N ASP A 43 -32.89 -35.57 -5.83
CA ASP A 43 -33.29 -35.96 -4.50
C ASP A 43 -33.32 -34.84 -3.45
N LYS A 44 -34.54 -34.64 -2.96
CA LYS A 44 -34.84 -34.11 -1.63
C LYS A 44 -34.18 -35.02 -0.59
N SER A 45 -33.03 -34.63 -0.07
CA SER A 45 -32.59 -35.09 1.24
C SER A 45 -33.10 -34.10 2.27
N ASP A 46 -34.13 -34.52 3.00
CA ASP A 46 -34.61 -33.92 4.23
C ASP A 46 -33.42 -33.66 5.17
N ASN A 47 -33.11 -32.38 5.40
CA ASN A 47 -32.22 -32.01 6.49
C ASN A 47 -33.09 -31.49 7.63
N ASP A 48 -33.27 -32.44 8.54
CA ASP A 48 -33.98 -32.41 9.80
C ASP A 48 -33.49 -31.28 10.72
N GLU A 49 -34.40 -30.89 11.59
CA GLU A 49 -34.39 -29.78 12.52
C GLU A 49 -33.15 -29.75 13.43
N THR A 50 -32.60 -28.55 13.64
CA THR A 50 -32.10 -28.18 14.97
C THR A 50 -32.30 -26.69 15.18
N TYR A 51 -33.48 -26.35 15.71
CA TYR A 51 -33.75 -25.05 16.31
C TYR A 51 -32.80 -24.83 17.50
N LYS A 52 -31.80 -23.96 17.34
CA LYS A 52 -31.16 -23.30 18.48
C LYS A 52 -31.95 -22.04 18.81
N GLN A 53 -32.94 -22.21 19.68
CA GLN A 53 -33.41 -21.15 20.57
C GLN A 53 -32.25 -20.79 21.53
N GLY A 54 -31.58 -19.68 21.24
CA GLY A 54 -30.96 -18.83 22.26
C GLY A 54 -31.58 -17.46 22.03
N GLY A 55 -32.50 -17.02 22.88
CA GLY A 55 -32.14 -16.57 24.22
C GLY A 55 -31.91 -15.07 24.10
N GLY A 56 -33.00 -14.33 23.90
CA GLY A 56 -33.01 -12.88 24.05
C GLY A 56 -32.85 -12.58 25.54
N GLU A 57 -31.68 -12.08 25.91
CA GLU A 57 -31.50 -11.36 27.15
C GLU A 57 -31.54 -9.88 26.80
N GLU A 58 -32.66 -9.29 27.16
CA GLU A 58 -32.88 -7.85 27.21
C GLU A 58 -31.85 -7.26 28.17
N ALA A 59 -30.88 -6.54 27.64
CA ALA A 59 -30.00 -5.70 28.44
C ALA A 59 -30.82 -4.48 28.90
N GLU A 60 -31.41 -4.60 30.08
CA GLU A 60 -31.97 -3.50 30.85
C GLU A 60 -30.89 -2.42 31.03
N GLY A 61 -31.30 -1.17 30.81
CA GLY A 61 -30.47 0.00 30.93
C GLY A 61 -29.99 0.22 32.35
N ASP A 62 -28.67 0.28 32.50
CA ASP A 62 -28.03 0.86 33.68
C ASP A 62 -27.77 2.35 33.38
N GLN A 63 -28.61 3.20 33.96
CA GLN A 63 -28.43 4.64 33.99
C GLN A 63 -27.28 4.94 34.94
N GLY A 64 -26.06 4.95 34.39
CA GLY A 64 -24.88 5.45 35.08
C GLY A 64 -25.08 6.90 35.49
N GLU A 65 -25.01 7.10 36.80
CA GLU A 65 -25.14 8.37 37.49
C GLU A 65 -24.07 9.36 37.02
N ASP A 66 -24.57 10.57 36.75
CA ASP A 66 -23.85 11.81 36.43
C ASP A 66 -23.01 12.23 37.64
N ASP A 67 -21.80 11.66 37.75
CA ASP A 67 -20.79 12.15 38.68
C ASP A 67 -20.28 13.51 38.17
N GLY A 68 -20.79 14.56 38.81
CA GLY A 68 -20.39 15.95 38.62
C GLY A 68 -18.88 16.08 38.61
N GLN A 69 -18.34 16.24 37.41
CA GLN A 69 -16.96 16.59 37.16
C GLN A 69 -16.80 18.04 37.59
N GLU A 70 -16.26 18.24 38.80
CA GLU A 70 -15.84 19.54 39.29
C GLU A 70 -14.84 20.11 38.27
N ASP A 71 -15.19 21.26 37.70
CA ASP A 71 -14.34 22.07 36.84
C ASP A 71 -13.11 22.51 37.67
N GLU A 72 -12.09 21.65 37.73
CA GLU A 72 -10.73 22.08 38.03
C GLU A 72 -10.31 22.99 36.89
N GLU A 73 -10.35 24.30 37.17
CA GLU A 73 -9.72 25.34 36.37
C GLU A 73 -8.21 25.04 36.30
N ASP A 74 -7.84 24.16 35.37
CA ASP A 74 -6.47 23.84 35.02
C ASP A 74 -5.88 25.13 34.44
N GLU A 75 -5.10 25.83 35.27
CA GLU A 75 -4.28 26.96 34.87
C GLU A 75 -3.37 26.46 33.75
N LEU A 76 -3.79 26.70 32.49
CA LEU A 76 -3.03 26.39 31.29
C LEU A 76 -1.68 27.11 31.39
N GLU A 77 -0.68 26.38 31.89
CA GLU A 77 0.71 26.79 31.83
C GLU A 77 1.02 27.13 30.36
N ASP A 78 1.51 28.35 30.15
CA ASP A 78 1.82 28.91 28.84
C ASP A 78 2.91 28.07 28.15
N ASP A 79 2.48 27.07 27.37
CA ASP A 79 3.28 26.14 26.55
C ASP A 79 4.02 26.84 25.38
N SER A 80 4.41 28.09 25.53
CA SER A 80 5.17 28.85 24.54
C SER A 80 6.64 28.43 24.45
N ASP A 81 7.15 27.67 25.42
CA ASP A 81 8.54 27.15 25.44
C ASP A 81 8.69 25.70 24.96
N LEU A 82 7.62 25.02 24.55
CA LEU A 82 7.74 23.68 23.96
C LEU A 82 8.39 23.75 22.57
N ASP A 83 9.37 22.87 22.34
CA ASP A 83 10.05 22.70 21.06
C ASP A 83 9.00 22.62 19.92
N PRO A 84 9.11 23.43 18.85
CA PRO A 84 8.17 23.41 17.74
C PRO A 84 7.94 22.01 17.17
N GLU A 85 8.90 21.09 17.29
CA GLU A 85 8.76 19.70 16.85
C GLU A 85 7.78 18.89 17.72
N ILE A 86 7.77 19.11 19.05
CA ILE A 86 6.84 18.47 20.00
C ILE A 86 5.42 19.02 19.79
N ARG A 87 5.30 20.33 19.55
CA ARG A 87 4.01 20.98 19.29
C ARG A 87 3.36 20.47 17.99
N MET A 88 4.19 20.21 16.98
CA MET A 88 3.75 19.60 15.73
C MET A 88 3.28 18.15 15.93
N GLN A 89 3.94 17.37 16.79
CA GLN A 89 3.49 16.02 17.16
C GLN A 89 2.17 16.01 17.94
N ALA A 90 1.99 16.93 18.89
CA ALA A 90 0.75 17.05 19.66
C ALA A 90 -0.44 17.48 18.77
N GLN A 91 -0.22 18.43 17.86
CA GLN A 91 -1.25 18.82 16.87
C GLN A 91 -1.58 17.70 15.89
N ASN A 92 -0.64 16.80 15.59
CA ASN A 92 -0.90 15.62 14.76
C ASN A 92 -1.82 14.57 15.44
N ALA A 93 -1.99 14.60 16.76
CA ALA A 93 -2.91 13.69 17.45
C ALA A 93 -4.38 14.07 17.20
N CYS A 94 -4.66 15.36 16.98
CA CYS A 94 -5.93 15.83 16.45
C CYS A 94 -5.86 15.80 14.92
N ALA A 95 -6.24 14.67 14.31
CA ALA A 95 -6.24 14.52 12.87
C ALA A 95 -6.87 15.76 12.20
N PRO A 96 -6.18 16.42 11.25
CA PRO A 96 -6.70 17.61 10.61
C PRO A 96 -8.06 17.30 9.98
N VAL A 97 -9.01 18.23 10.08
CA VAL A 97 -10.32 18.07 9.45
C VAL A 97 -10.14 18.05 7.93
N TRP A 98 -10.11 16.85 7.37
CA TRP A 98 -9.93 16.64 5.94
C TRP A 98 -11.04 17.32 5.15
N GLN A 99 -10.62 18.21 4.25
CA GLN A 99 -11.51 18.94 3.37
C GLN A 99 -11.82 18.10 2.12
N PRO A 100 -12.99 18.25 1.49
CA PRO A 100 -13.35 17.49 0.31
C PRO A 100 -12.36 17.62 -0.87
N TRP A 101 -11.67 18.75 -0.99
CA TRP A 101 -10.65 18.93 -2.03
C TRP A 101 -9.36 18.17 -1.71
N GLN A 102 -9.02 18.00 -0.43
CA GLN A 102 -7.88 17.20 0.02
C GLN A 102 -8.13 15.72 -0.24
N ASP A 103 -9.37 15.25 -0.02
CA ASP A 103 -9.79 13.90 -0.38
C ASP A 103 -9.59 13.64 -1.87
N ARG A 104 -10.03 14.57 -2.73
CA ARG A 104 -9.89 14.45 -4.19
C ARG A 104 -8.42 14.35 -4.59
N LEU A 105 -7.60 15.25 -4.06
CA LEU A 105 -6.18 15.29 -4.38
C LEU A 105 -5.45 14.03 -3.88
N LEU A 106 -5.77 13.56 -2.67
CA LEU A 106 -5.25 12.31 -2.12
C LEU A 106 -5.57 11.13 -3.04
N ILE A 107 -6.83 10.98 -3.48
CA ILE A 107 -7.22 9.87 -4.35
C ILE A 107 -6.55 9.94 -5.72
N VAL A 108 -6.45 11.14 -6.31
CA VAL A 108 -5.70 11.33 -7.58
C VAL A 108 -4.25 10.86 -7.43
N GLN A 109 -3.57 11.27 -6.36
CA GLN A 109 -2.17 10.89 -6.15
C GLN A 109 -2.01 9.40 -5.82
N VAL A 110 -2.88 8.83 -4.98
CA VAL A 110 -2.87 7.40 -4.64
C VAL A 110 -3.09 6.54 -5.89
N ASN A 111 -3.98 6.97 -6.78
CA ASN A 111 -4.23 6.28 -8.04
C ASN A 111 -3.03 6.38 -8.99
N ALA A 112 -2.43 7.57 -9.12
CA ALA A 112 -1.28 7.81 -9.99
C ALA A 112 -0.04 6.99 -9.57
N ASP A 113 0.24 6.93 -8.26
CA ASP A 113 1.41 6.23 -7.72
C ASP A 113 1.18 4.72 -7.50
N HIS A 114 -0.08 4.26 -7.63
CA HIS A 114 -0.52 2.90 -7.30
C HIS A 114 0.03 2.41 -5.94
N LEU A 115 -0.04 3.25 -4.90
CA LEU A 115 0.64 3.05 -3.61
C LEU A 115 0.34 1.70 -2.95
N PHE A 116 -0.85 1.15 -3.18
CA PHE A 116 -1.28 -0.13 -2.62
C PHE A 116 -0.54 -1.33 -3.26
N LEU A 117 -0.16 -1.24 -4.54
CA LEU A 117 0.61 -2.29 -5.25
C LEU A 117 2.09 -2.31 -4.87
N MET A 118 2.58 -1.29 -4.17
CA MET A 118 3.98 -1.24 -3.79
C MET A 118 4.36 -2.31 -2.75
N PRO A 119 5.59 -2.86 -2.83
CA PRO A 119 6.12 -3.77 -1.82
C PRO A 119 6.01 -3.21 -0.40
N ARG A 120 5.77 -4.10 0.58
CA ARG A 120 5.55 -3.70 1.99
C ARG A 120 6.67 -2.81 2.55
N CYS A 121 7.92 -3.02 2.14
CA CYS A 121 9.07 -2.25 2.61
C CYS A 121 9.15 -0.83 2.02
N SER A 122 8.63 -0.59 0.81
CA SER A 122 8.65 0.72 0.15
C SER A 122 7.35 1.50 0.32
N ARG A 123 6.26 0.82 0.71
CA ARG A 123 4.92 1.41 0.81
C ARG A 123 4.85 2.64 1.71
N MET A 124 5.49 2.63 2.89
CA MET A 124 5.47 3.79 3.79
C MET A 124 6.27 4.97 3.25
N ALA A 125 7.39 4.72 2.57
CA ALA A 125 8.15 5.78 1.91
C ALA A 125 7.32 6.44 0.79
N ALA A 126 6.54 5.65 0.06
CA ALA A 126 5.64 6.15 -0.97
C ALA A 126 4.50 7.01 -0.37
N TRP A 127 3.90 6.58 0.75
CA TRP A 127 2.93 7.40 1.49
C TRP A 127 3.51 8.73 1.98
N ASN A 128 4.76 8.74 2.44
CA ASN A 128 5.44 9.98 2.80
C ASN A 128 5.65 10.88 1.58
N GLY A 129 6.05 10.32 0.44
CA GLY A 129 6.16 11.06 -0.82
C GLY A 129 4.82 11.67 -1.27
N THR A 130 3.71 10.93 -1.13
CA THR A 130 2.37 11.46 -1.37
C THR A 130 2.04 12.63 -0.44
N ALA A 131 2.38 12.53 0.85
CA ALA A 131 2.17 13.62 1.79
C ALA A 131 2.96 14.88 1.42
N ASP A 132 4.20 14.73 0.96
CA ASP A 132 5.02 15.83 0.46
C ASP A 132 4.39 16.50 -0.79
N VAL A 133 3.87 15.70 -1.72
CA VAL A 133 3.18 16.19 -2.93
C VAL A 133 1.89 16.95 -2.55
N LEU A 134 1.13 16.47 -1.56
CA LEU A 134 -0.06 17.15 -1.06
C LEU A 134 0.29 18.49 -0.41
N ALA A 135 1.37 18.54 0.36
CA ALA A 135 1.86 19.77 0.97
C ALA A 135 2.22 20.81 -0.10
N VAL A 136 2.96 20.43 -1.15
CA VAL A 136 3.31 21.33 -2.26
C VAL A 136 2.08 21.80 -3.04
N SER A 137 1.16 20.88 -3.33
CA SER A 137 -0.06 21.18 -4.10
C SER A 137 -1.00 22.12 -3.33
N SER A 138 -1.06 21.99 -2.00
CA SER A 138 -1.88 22.89 -1.15
C SER A 138 -1.47 24.36 -1.29
N VAL A 139 -0.17 24.62 -1.43
CA VAL A 139 0.37 25.97 -1.63
C VAL A 139 -0.03 26.55 -2.98
N GLN A 140 -0.04 25.71 -4.03
CA GLN A 140 -0.38 26.14 -5.39
C GLN A 140 -1.86 26.49 -5.55
N GLN A 141 -2.73 25.85 -4.77
CA GLN A 141 -4.17 26.05 -4.86
C GLN A 141 -4.64 27.40 -4.30
N GLY A 142 -3.74 28.19 -3.70
CA GLY A 142 -3.99 29.58 -3.28
C GLY A 142 -5.00 29.72 -2.14
N GLN A 143 -5.44 28.61 -1.55
CA GLN A 143 -6.21 28.64 -0.31
C GLN A 143 -5.21 28.87 0.83
N ASN A 144 -5.46 29.86 1.68
CA ASN A 144 -4.63 30.18 2.85
C ASN A 144 -4.49 29.02 3.86
N SER A 145 -5.01 27.82 3.56
CA SER A 145 -4.82 26.62 4.36
C SER A 145 -3.56 25.87 3.89
N TYR A 146 -2.44 26.14 4.56
CA TYR A 146 -1.28 25.26 4.49
C TYR A 146 -1.68 23.91 5.09
N PHE A 147 -1.63 22.84 4.29
CA PHE A 147 -1.98 21.50 4.72
C PHE A 147 -0.71 20.67 4.91
N ILE A 148 -0.37 20.39 6.17
CA ILE A 148 0.70 19.47 6.54
C ILE A 148 0.04 18.19 7.00
N CYS A 149 0.45 17.06 6.43
CA CYS A 149 0.04 15.75 6.89
C CYS A 149 1.24 14.80 6.83
N SER A 150 1.21 13.76 7.66
CA SER A 150 2.18 12.66 7.59
C SER A 150 1.69 11.57 6.62
N GLY A 151 2.59 10.73 6.13
CA GLY A 151 2.22 9.60 5.29
C GLY A 151 1.29 8.61 5.99
N GLU A 152 1.45 8.41 7.31
CA GLU A 152 0.54 7.55 8.09
C GLU A 152 -0.86 8.18 8.18
N ALA A 153 -0.98 9.50 8.33
CA ALA A 153 -2.26 10.19 8.30
C ALA A 153 -2.95 10.05 6.92
N CYS A 154 -2.21 10.20 5.82
CA CYS A 154 -2.72 9.97 4.46
C CYS A 154 -3.26 8.55 4.29
N LYS A 155 -2.48 7.55 4.73
CA LYS A 155 -2.85 6.14 4.67
C LYS A 155 -4.07 5.82 5.53
N ALA A 156 -4.14 6.34 6.75
CA ALA A 156 -5.28 6.17 7.64
C ALA A 156 -6.55 6.77 7.01
N HIS A 157 -6.43 7.97 6.44
CA HIS A 157 -7.54 8.65 5.79
C HIS A 157 -8.00 7.97 4.50
N PHE A 158 -7.08 7.48 3.67
CA PHE A 158 -7.43 6.66 2.50
C PHE A 158 -8.23 5.42 2.90
N ASN A 159 -7.83 4.73 3.97
CA ASN A 159 -8.59 3.58 4.49
C ASN A 159 -9.98 3.98 5.00
N TYR A 160 -10.12 5.17 5.59
CA TYR A 160 -11.41 5.73 5.96
C TYR A 160 -12.28 5.99 4.72
N LEU A 161 -11.76 6.66 3.69
CA LEU A 161 -12.45 6.93 2.44
C LEU A 161 -12.92 5.64 1.75
N LYS A 162 -12.07 4.62 1.70
CA LYS A 162 -12.43 3.28 1.20
C LYS A 162 -13.60 2.67 1.97
N LYS A 163 -13.58 2.71 3.31
CA LYS A 163 -14.69 2.18 4.13
C LYS A 163 -15.98 2.95 3.89
N LYS A 164 -15.89 4.28 3.83
CA LYS A 164 -17.02 5.16 3.55
C LYS A 164 -17.62 4.87 2.16
N TYR A 165 -16.79 4.76 1.12
CA TYR A 165 -17.20 4.41 -0.23
C TYR A 165 -17.96 3.09 -0.28
N LYS A 166 -17.44 2.03 0.36
CA LYS A 166 -18.14 0.72 0.41
C LYS A 166 -19.49 0.82 1.12
N ALA A 167 -19.58 1.62 2.19
CA ALA A 167 -20.86 1.85 2.89
C ALA A 167 -21.86 2.67 2.05
N ASP A 168 -21.37 3.66 1.31
CA ASP A 168 -22.21 4.49 0.42
C ASP A 168 -22.70 3.68 -0.78
N GLN A 169 -21.84 2.85 -1.38
CA GLN A 169 -22.24 1.91 -2.44
C GLN A 169 -23.31 0.93 -1.96
N ALA A 170 -23.19 0.38 -0.75
CA ALA A 170 -24.21 -0.49 -0.17
C ALA A 170 -25.55 0.24 0.06
N ARG A 171 -25.51 1.51 0.46
CA ARG A 171 -26.71 2.35 0.62
C ARG A 171 -27.35 2.72 -0.72
N SER A 172 -26.53 3.02 -1.73
CA SER A 172 -26.96 3.29 -3.10
C SER A 172 -27.69 2.09 -3.71
N LEU A 173 -27.11 0.88 -3.57
CA LEU A 173 -27.73 -0.38 -4.02
C LEU A 173 -29.10 -0.65 -3.37
N GLN A 174 -29.31 -0.21 -2.12
CA GLN A 174 -30.59 -0.34 -1.43
C GLN A 174 -31.60 0.74 -1.86
N LYS A 175 -31.12 1.92 -2.27
CA LYS A 175 -31.95 3.01 -2.80
C LYS A 175 -32.15 2.81 -4.30
N THR A 176 -32.91 1.79 -4.67
CA THR A 176 -33.38 1.58 -6.05
C THR A 176 -34.25 2.77 -6.49
N GLY A 177 -33.67 3.80 -7.12
CA GLY A 177 -34.50 4.72 -7.90
C GLY A 177 -34.09 6.18 -8.09
N MET A 178 -32.83 6.61 -7.93
CA MET A 178 -32.47 7.97 -8.37
C MET A 178 -31.02 8.09 -8.83
N ASP A 179 -30.83 8.81 -9.94
CA ASP A 179 -29.53 9.11 -10.57
C ASP A 179 -28.53 9.64 -9.54
N GLU A 180 -27.58 8.80 -9.14
CA GLU A 180 -26.40 9.26 -8.42
C GLU A 180 -25.41 9.76 -9.47
N GLU A 181 -25.24 11.08 -9.55
CA GLU A 181 -24.16 11.67 -10.34
C GLU A 181 -22.82 11.10 -9.85
N VAL A 182 -22.22 10.24 -10.68
CA VAL A 182 -20.91 9.67 -10.41
C VAL A 182 -19.89 10.79 -10.61
N ASN A 183 -19.45 11.36 -9.49
CA ASN A 183 -18.32 12.28 -9.49
C ASN A 183 -17.05 11.54 -9.90
N GLU A 184 -16.16 12.19 -10.67
CA GLU A 184 -14.83 11.67 -11.05
C GLU A 184 -14.04 11.11 -9.83
N PHE A 185 -14.19 11.76 -8.68
CA PHE A 185 -13.64 11.28 -7.40
C PHE A 185 -14.12 9.86 -7.01
N MET A 186 -15.41 9.58 -7.18
CA MET A 186 -16.01 8.29 -6.83
C MET A 186 -15.59 7.21 -7.82
N GLU A 187 -15.42 7.57 -9.09
CA GLU A 187 -14.89 6.68 -10.13
C GLU A 187 -13.45 6.28 -9.81
N LEU A 188 -12.56 7.25 -9.59
CA LEU A 188 -11.16 7.00 -9.21
C LEU A 188 -11.03 6.19 -7.91
N LEU A 189 -11.88 6.48 -6.91
CA LEU A 189 -11.89 5.72 -5.66
C LEU A 189 -12.40 4.28 -5.86
N GLY A 190 -13.36 4.10 -6.76
CA GLY A 190 -13.84 2.80 -7.21
C GLY A 190 -12.74 1.98 -7.89
N ASP A 191 -12.02 2.58 -8.83
CA ASP A 191 -10.87 1.96 -9.51
C ASP A 191 -9.78 1.52 -8.54
N CYS A 192 -9.43 2.39 -7.58
CA CYS A 192 -8.49 2.05 -6.51
C CYS A 192 -8.97 0.84 -5.68
N CYS A 193 -10.28 0.79 -5.36
CA CYS A 193 -10.85 -0.33 -4.61
C CYS A 193 -10.82 -1.63 -5.41
N LEU A 194 -11.16 -1.59 -6.70
CA LEU A 194 -11.14 -2.75 -7.60
C LEU A 194 -9.73 -3.34 -7.74
N LEU A 195 -8.72 -2.48 -7.95
CA LEU A 195 -7.33 -2.92 -8.04
C LEU A 195 -6.87 -3.59 -6.73
N LEU A 196 -7.20 -2.99 -5.58
CA LEU A 196 -6.84 -3.53 -4.27
C LEU A 196 -7.54 -4.86 -3.98
N ASP A 197 -8.84 -4.97 -4.33
CA ASP A 197 -9.59 -6.21 -4.16
C ASP A 197 -9.04 -7.31 -5.09
N SER A 198 -8.56 -6.98 -6.29
CA SER A 198 -7.89 -7.94 -7.20
C SER A 198 -6.54 -8.45 -6.64
N GLU A 199 -5.74 -7.58 -6.03
CA GLU A 199 -4.47 -7.95 -5.40
C GLU A 199 -4.72 -8.87 -4.20
N THR A 200 -5.67 -8.50 -3.35
CA THR A 200 -6.01 -9.30 -2.17
C THR A 200 -6.60 -10.66 -2.55
N ALA A 201 -7.44 -10.73 -3.59
CA ALA A 201 -7.95 -11.98 -4.14
C ALA A 201 -6.80 -12.87 -4.64
N SER A 202 -5.82 -12.32 -5.35
CA SER A 202 -4.65 -13.09 -5.81
C SER A 202 -3.87 -13.69 -4.63
N SER A 203 -3.66 -12.91 -3.57
CA SER A 203 -2.97 -13.38 -2.36
C SER A 203 -3.79 -14.42 -1.60
N SER A 204 -5.11 -14.23 -1.53
CA SER A 204 -6.03 -15.17 -0.89
C SER A 204 -6.05 -16.50 -1.63
N HIS A 205 -6.07 -16.52 -2.97
CA HIS A 205 -5.98 -17.77 -3.73
C HIS A 205 -4.68 -18.54 -3.47
N THR A 206 -3.54 -17.85 -3.32
CA THR A 206 -2.29 -18.52 -2.97
C THR A 206 -2.32 -19.10 -1.55
N MET A 207 -2.92 -18.37 -0.61
CA MET A 207 -3.07 -18.83 0.78
C MET A 207 -4.06 -20.01 0.86
N GLN A 208 -5.17 -19.95 0.14
CA GLN A 208 -6.17 -21.01 0.09
C GLN A 208 -5.60 -22.27 -0.56
N LYS A 209 -4.90 -22.15 -1.70
CA LYS A 209 -4.20 -23.28 -2.31
C LYS A 209 -3.20 -23.94 -1.35
N LYS A 210 -2.52 -23.15 -0.53
CA LYS A 210 -1.62 -23.68 0.50
C LYS A 210 -2.39 -24.44 1.58
N ILE A 211 -3.49 -23.88 2.09
CA ILE A 211 -4.36 -24.54 3.07
C ILE A 211 -4.93 -25.85 2.50
N ASP A 212 -5.39 -25.84 1.26
CA ASP A 212 -5.95 -27.02 0.59
C ASP A 212 -4.89 -28.11 0.39
N LEU A 213 -3.66 -27.72 0.02
CA LEU A 213 -2.52 -28.65 -0.07
C LEU A 213 -2.15 -29.24 1.29
N GLU A 214 -2.14 -28.43 2.36
CA GLU A 214 -1.89 -28.90 3.72
C GLU A 214 -2.99 -29.85 4.21
N ALA A 215 -4.25 -29.54 3.91
CA ALA A 215 -5.39 -30.40 4.24
C ALA A 215 -5.32 -31.74 3.47
N GLN A 216 -5.02 -31.68 2.17
CA GLN A 216 -4.86 -32.86 1.33
C GLN A 216 -3.69 -33.74 1.80
N ALA A 217 -2.54 -33.14 2.10
CA ALA A 217 -1.39 -33.86 2.67
C ALA A 217 -1.74 -34.50 4.02
N GLY A 218 -2.55 -33.83 4.85
CA GLY A 218 -3.05 -34.37 6.11
C GLY A 218 -3.97 -35.60 5.93
N ILE A 219 -4.84 -35.57 4.92
CA ILE A 219 -5.70 -36.72 4.56
C ILE A 219 -4.84 -37.89 4.07
N GLU A 220 -3.86 -37.63 3.20
CA GLU A 220 -2.96 -38.66 2.69
C GLU A 220 -2.11 -39.29 3.80
N LEU A 221 -1.58 -38.49 4.73
CA LEU A 221 -0.88 -39.00 5.91
C LEU A 221 -1.78 -39.89 6.77
N ARG A 222 -3.05 -39.49 6.98
CA ARG A 222 -4.03 -40.29 7.72
C ARG A 222 -4.31 -41.61 6.99
N ASP A 223 -4.57 -41.57 5.69
CA ASP A 223 -4.87 -42.77 4.89
C ASP A 223 -3.70 -43.74 4.83
N VAL A 224 -2.49 -43.24 4.61
CA VAL A 224 -1.26 -44.04 4.59
C VAL A 224 -1.02 -44.69 5.96
N SER A 225 -1.29 -43.96 7.05
CA SER A 225 -1.22 -44.49 8.42
C SER A 225 -2.29 -45.57 8.68
N MET A 226 -3.55 -45.33 8.29
CA MET A 226 -4.65 -46.28 8.48
C MET A 226 -4.51 -47.56 7.66
N ARG A 227 -3.94 -47.49 6.46
CA ARG A 227 -3.71 -48.67 5.62
C ARG A 227 -2.55 -49.54 6.11
N GLY A 228 -1.83 -49.13 7.16
CA GLY A 228 -0.63 -49.85 7.63
C GLY A 228 0.48 -49.91 6.59
N LEU A 229 0.42 -49.06 5.55
CA LEU A 229 1.32 -49.07 4.40
C LEU A 229 2.56 -48.18 4.61
N VAL A 230 2.73 -47.61 5.80
CA VAL A 230 3.99 -46.96 6.17
C VAL A 230 5.07 -48.03 6.36
N CYS A 231 5.73 -48.43 5.27
CA CYS A 231 7.07 -49.00 5.38
C CYS A 231 7.95 -47.91 5.99
N GLY A 232 8.33 -48.07 7.26
CA GLY A 232 9.19 -47.11 7.98
C GLY A 232 10.49 -46.79 7.23
N ASP A 233 10.91 -47.67 6.34
CA ASP A 233 12.14 -47.54 5.55
C ASP A 233 12.02 -46.55 4.37
N ARG A 234 10.79 -46.12 4.00
CA ARG A 234 10.55 -45.15 2.91
C ARG A 234 10.18 -43.75 3.39
N LEU A 235 10.00 -43.54 4.70
CA LEU A 235 9.79 -42.20 5.23
C LEU A 235 11.12 -41.45 5.24
N VAL A 236 11.34 -40.62 4.21
CA VAL A 236 12.42 -39.64 4.22
C VAL A 236 12.06 -38.58 5.26
N ASP A 237 12.92 -38.42 6.27
CA ASP A 237 12.76 -37.38 7.27
C ASP A 237 12.65 -36.02 6.56
N VAL A 238 11.51 -35.34 6.69
CA VAL A 238 11.26 -34.05 6.03
C VAL A 238 12.28 -33.01 6.48
N ALA A 239 12.84 -33.14 7.69
CA ALA A 239 13.92 -32.29 8.18
C ALA A 239 15.24 -32.46 7.42
N SER A 240 15.43 -33.61 6.74
CA SER A 240 16.62 -33.93 5.93
C SER A 240 16.59 -33.34 4.52
N LEU A 241 15.42 -32.88 4.03
CA LEU A 241 15.32 -32.20 2.74
C LEU A 241 16.03 -30.84 2.77
N ALA A 242 16.79 -30.54 1.70
CA ALA A 242 17.54 -29.28 1.58
C ALA A 242 16.63 -28.04 1.52
N SER A 243 15.37 -28.21 1.13
CA SER A 243 14.33 -27.18 1.07
C SER A 243 13.46 -27.07 2.32
N ALA A 244 13.73 -27.85 3.37
CA ALA A 244 12.91 -27.85 4.58
C ALA A 244 13.01 -26.52 5.33
N ILE A 245 11.84 -25.96 5.68
CA ILE A 245 11.74 -24.64 6.31
C ILE A 245 12.24 -24.74 7.76
N THR A 246 12.93 -23.72 8.27
CA THR A 246 13.57 -23.70 9.60
C THR A 246 12.62 -24.10 10.75
N GLN A 247 11.33 -23.81 10.61
CA GLN A 247 10.29 -24.16 11.59
C GLN A 247 10.10 -25.68 11.74
N GLU A 248 10.17 -26.41 10.63
CA GLU A 248 9.99 -27.87 10.58
C GLU A 248 11.18 -28.61 11.23
N ARG A 249 12.38 -28.04 11.09
CA ARG A 249 13.60 -28.53 11.78
C ARG A 249 13.59 -28.31 13.29
N GLN A 250 12.88 -27.30 13.79
CA GLN A 250 12.83 -27.00 15.23
C GLN A 250 11.74 -27.80 15.97
N GLY A 251 10.62 -28.12 15.32
CA GLY A 251 9.51 -28.85 15.96
C GLY A 251 9.88 -30.24 16.47
N GLN A 252 10.81 -30.94 15.81
CA GLN A 252 11.16 -32.32 16.17
C GLN A 252 12.23 -32.47 17.26
N ARG A 253 12.96 -31.39 17.62
CA ARG A 253 14.04 -31.48 18.62
C ARG A 253 13.57 -31.51 20.08
N GLY A 254 12.27 -31.36 20.36
CA GLY A 254 11.74 -31.21 21.71
C GLY A 254 11.29 -32.47 22.45
N GLN A 255 11.06 -33.60 21.76
CA GLN A 255 10.46 -34.79 22.39
C GLN A 255 11.43 -35.96 22.52
N LYS A 256 12.47 -35.83 23.37
CA LYS A 256 13.15 -37.01 23.93
C LYS A 256 13.49 -36.81 25.42
N ARG A 257 12.67 -37.46 26.27
CA ARG A 257 12.92 -37.96 27.65
C ARG A 257 13.08 -36.85 28.72
N LYS A 258 12.45 -36.87 29.90
CA LYS A 258 12.20 -37.87 30.97
C LYS A 258 10.94 -37.39 31.74
N GLY A 259 10.09 -38.20 32.36
CA GLY A 259 10.42 -39.29 33.28
C GLY A 259 10.49 -38.77 34.74
N ARG A 260 9.32 -38.70 35.39
CA ARG A 260 9.00 -39.04 36.80
C ARG A 260 9.69 -38.29 37.97
N ASP A 261 8.80 -37.74 38.81
CA ASP A 261 8.77 -37.49 40.26
C ASP A 261 9.92 -36.78 41.01
N ASP A 262 9.46 -35.85 41.85
CA ASP A 262 9.97 -35.34 43.14
C ASP A 262 10.93 -34.13 43.21
N GLU A 263 10.53 -33.26 44.15
CA GLU A 263 11.24 -32.16 44.84
C GLU A 263 11.45 -30.81 44.12
N MET A 264 10.47 -29.93 44.38
CA MET A 264 10.59 -28.73 45.22
C MET A 264 11.89 -27.90 45.15
N GLU A 265 11.66 -26.59 45.03
CA GLU A 265 12.55 -25.45 45.28
C GLU A 265 13.42 -24.89 44.14
N ASN A 266 12.89 -23.76 43.62
CA ASN A 266 13.64 -22.53 43.37
C ASN A 266 14.55 -22.48 42.13
N THR A 267 13.96 -22.27 40.94
CA THR A 267 14.74 -21.82 39.76
C THR A 267 13.91 -20.94 38.80
N SER A 268 13.55 -19.74 39.26
CA SER A 268 12.79 -18.76 38.45
C SER A 268 13.65 -17.86 37.55
N GLN A 269 14.96 -18.10 37.40
CA GLN A 269 15.86 -17.18 36.69
C GLN A 269 16.35 -17.63 35.29
N SER A 270 16.02 -18.84 34.82
CA SER A 270 16.63 -19.37 33.57
C SER A 270 15.83 -19.14 32.28
N ARG A 271 14.62 -18.57 32.31
CA ARG A 271 13.74 -18.45 31.11
C ARG A 271 13.92 -17.19 30.27
N ASN A 272 14.72 -16.20 30.70
CA ASN A 272 14.85 -14.93 29.99
C ASN A 272 16.01 -14.85 28.98
N THR A 273 16.93 -15.83 28.95
CA THR A 273 18.13 -15.76 28.10
C THR A 273 17.90 -16.20 26.65
N THR A 274 16.93 -17.08 26.39
CA THR A 274 16.60 -17.56 25.03
C THR A 274 15.85 -16.53 24.20
N CYS A 275 15.07 -15.64 24.82
CA CYS A 275 14.39 -14.55 24.13
C CYS A 275 15.39 -13.48 23.64
N LYS A 276 16.31 -13.05 24.52
CA LYS A 276 17.35 -12.06 24.19
C LYS A 276 18.24 -12.48 23.02
N ARG A 277 18.62 -13.76 22.97
CA ARG A 277 19.46 -14.31 21.89
C ARG A 277 18.81 -14.21 20.51
N ARG A 278 17.48 -14.37 20.41
CA ARG A 278 16.75 -14.23 19.14
C ARG A 278 16.75 -12.79 18.63
N TYR A 279 16.60 -11.83 19.54
CA TYR A 279 16.67 -10.40 19.19
C TYR A 279 18.08 -10.01 18.73
N GLU A 280 19.13 -10.46 19.43
CA GLU A 280 20.52 -10.20 19.03
C GLU A 280 20.87 -10.82 17.68
N GLU A 281 20.39 -12.05 17.39
CA GLU A 281 20.61 -12.71 16.11
C GLU A 281 19.83 -12.04 14.96
N GLN A 282 18.58 -11.63 15.19
CA GLN A 282 17.82 -10.86 14.20
C GLN A 282 18.45 -9.49 13.93
N HIS A 283 18.91 -8.80 14.97
CA HIS A 283 19.60 -7.52 14.82
C HIS A 283 20.92 -7.67 14.05
N ALA A 284 21.71 -8.72 14.33
CA ALA A 284 22.94 -9.00 13.58
C ALA A 284 22.64 -9.32 12.10
N GLN A 285 21.57 -10.07 11.80
CA GLN A 285 21.14 -10.33 10.42
C GLN A 285 20.71 -9.04 9.71
N GLN A 286 19.94 -8.17 10.38
CA GLN A 286 19.55 -6.87 9.82
C GLN A 286 20.76 -5.99 9.52
N MET A 287 21.73 -5.90 10.44
CA MET A 287 22.97 -5.16 10.20
C MET A 287 23.80 -5.75 9.05
N GLY A 288 23.83 -7.07 8.91
CA GLY A 288 24.48 -7.73 7.79
C GLY A 288 23.83 -7.40 6.44
N ILE A 289 22.51 -7.25 6.39
CA ILE A 289 21.79 -6.83 5.17
C ILE A 289 22.07 -5.35 4.87
N LEU A 290 22.02 -4.48 5.88
CA LEU A 290 22.29 -3.05 5.72
C LEU A 290 23.71 -2.79 5.20
N ASN A 291 24.72 -3.53 5.69
CA ASN A 291 26.09 -3.40 5.19
C ASN A 291 26.21 -3.82 3.72
N LYS A 292 25.58 -4.93 3.32
CA LYS A 292 25.56 -5.36 1.91
C LYS A 292 24.88 -4.34 1.00
N LEU A 293 23.81 -3.70 1.47
CA LEU A 293 23.15 -2.63 0.75
C LEU A 293 24.05 -1.40 0.62
N ALA A 294 24.76 -1.02 1.68
CA ALA A 294 25.72 0.08 1.66
C ALA A 294 26.84 -0.18 0.62
N ASP A 295 27.42 -1.39 0.59
CA ASP A 295 28.42 -1.77 -0.40
C ASP A 295 27.88 -1.71 -1.84
N CYS A 296 26.63 -2.14 -2.04
CA CYS A 296 25.96 -2.08 -3.34
C CYS A 296 25.77 -0.63 -3.81
N VAL A 297 25.30 0.25 -2.91
CA VAL A 297 25.12 1.68 -3.19
C VAL A 297 26.46 2.34 -3.52
N GLN A 298 27.53 2.06 -2.76
CA GLN A 298 28.86 2.56 -3.08
C GLN A 298 29.32 2.09 -4.46
N GLY A 299 29.14 0.81 -4.79
CA GLY A 299 29.48 0.26 -6.11
C GLY A 299 28.66 0.85 -7.27
N LEU A 300 27.45 1.33 -7.03
CA LEU A 300 26.67 2.08 -8.01
C LEU A 300 27.17 3.51 -8.16
N ASN A 301 27.47 4.20 -7.07
CA ASN A 301 28.02 5.55 -7.10
C ASN A 301 29.35 5.61 -7.87
N TYR A 302 30.25 4.64 -7.65
CA TYR A 302 31.49 4.55 -8.43
C TYR A 302 31.24 4.40 -9.94
N ARG A 303 30.23 3.61 -10.34
CA ARG A 303 29.87 3.46 -11.75
C ARG A 303 29.28 4.73 -12.34
N ILE A 304 28.43 5.44 -11.60
CA ILE A 304 27.86 6.72 -12.01
C ILE A 304 28.96 7.75 -12.23
N SER A 305 29.89 7.90 -11.28
CA SER A 305 31.04 8.81 -11.43
C SER A 305 31.90 8.45 -12.64
N GLY A 306 32.16 7.16 -12.89
CA GLY A 306 32.88 6.73 -14.09
C GLY A 306 32.20 7.13 -15.40
N MET A 307 30.86 6.98 -15.49
CA MET A 307 30.11 7.41 -16.67
C MET A 307 30.13 8.93 -16.86
N GLN A 308 30.08 9.70 -15.76
CA GLN A 308 30.17 11.16 -15.82
C GLN A 308 31.55 11.62 -16.32
N ASP A 309 32.63 11.00 -15.84
CA ASP A 309 33.99 11.28 -16.30
C ASP A 309 34.17 10.98 -17.80
N GLU A 310 33.58 9.89 -18.30
CA GLU A 310 33.58 9.56 -19.73
C GLU A 310 32.77 10.56 -20.56
N GLN A 311 31.62 11.00 -20.06
CA GLN A 311 30.80 12.02 -20.70
C GLN A 311 31.55 13.36 -20.78
N GLU A 312 32.24 13.77 -19.71
CA GLU A 312 33.05 14.99 -19.70
C GLU A 312 34.26 14.92 -20.65
N LYS A 313 34.90 13.75 -20.77
CA LYS A 313 35.96 13.54 -21.77
C LYS A 313 35.42 13.70 -23.18
N THR A 314 34.25 13.13 -23.45
CA THR A 314 33.58 13.24 -24.76
C THR A 314 33.22 14.69 -25.07
N ASN A 315 32.66 15.42 -24.10
CA ASN A 315 32.33 16.84 -24.26
C ASN A 315 33.58 17.68 -24.52
N ARG A 316 34.69 17.42 -23.80
CA ARG A 316 35.97 18.10 -24.05
C ARG A 316 36.51 17.84 -25.44
N TYR A 317 36.44 16.59 -25.91
CA TYR A 317 36.86 16.22 -27.26
C TYR A 317 36.05 16.93 -28.34
N LEU A 318 34.72 16.94 -28.22
CA LEU A 318 33.83 17.65 -29.15
C LEU A 318 34.10 19.15 -29.16
N HIS A 319 34.31 19.76 -27.99
CA HIS A 319 34.65 21.18 -27.90
C HIS A 319 35.98 21.50 -28.58
N GLN A 320 36.98 20.62 -28.45
CA GLN A 320 38.25 20.78 -29.13
C GLN A 320 38.10 20.71 -30.67
N GLN A 321 37.30 19.77 -31.19
CA GLN A 321 36.99 19.70 -32.62
C GLN A 321 36.28 20.96 -33.13
N GLU A 322 35.37 21.53 -32.35
CA GLU A 322 34.67 22.76 -32.71
C GLU A 322 35.65 23.95 -32.81
N LEU A 323 36.61 24.04 -31.89
CA LEU A 323 37.66 25.06 -31.94
C LEU A 323 38.56 24.89 -33.18
N GLU A 324 38.99 23.66 -33.48
CA GLU A 324 39.79 23.35 -34.68
C GLU A 324 39.05 23.76 -35.96
N HIS A 325 37.78 23.36 -36.12
CA HIS A 325 36.97 23.76 -37.26
C HIS A 325 36.76 25.28 -37.35
N ARG A 326 36.62 25.96 -36.21
CA ARG A 326 36.50 27.43 -36.18
C ARG A 326 37.80 28.10 -36.61
N GLU A 327 38.95 27.60 -36.19
CA GLU A 327 40.26 28.09 -36.62
C GLU A 327 40.49 27.87 -38.12
N GLU A 328 40.14 26.69 -38.64
CA GLU A 328 40.16 26.39 -40.08
C GLU A 328 39.27 27.36 -40.86
N ALA A 329 38.04 27.61 -40.40
CA ALA A 329 37.14 28.55 -41.03
C ALA A 329 37.69 29.99 -41.05
N VAL A 330 38.33 30.43 -39.97
CA VAL A 330 39.02 31.73 -39.92
C VAL A 330 40.21 31.76 -40.89
N TRP A 331 40.98 30.68 -40.95
CA TRP A 331 42.11 30.54 -41.89
C TRP A 331 41.64 30.65 -43.34
N HIS A 332 40.58 29.93 -43.72
CA HIS A 332 39.97 30.01 -45.04
C HIS A 332 39.48 31.41 -45.38
N ARG A 333 38.77 32.07 -44.44
CA ARG A 333 38.27 33.44 -44.62
C ARG A 333 39.40 34.45 -44.85
N LYS A 334 40.51 34.34 -44.10
CA LYS A 334 41.68 35.21 -44.30
C LYS A 334 42.32 35.00 -45.68
N LYS A 335 42.41 33.74 -46.12
CA LYS A 335 42.93 33.38 -47.44
C LYS A 335 42.09 33.99 -48.57
N GLU A 336 40.76 33.97 -48.45
CA GLU A 336 39.85 34.58 -49.44
C GLU A 336 40.00 36.10 -49.51
N LEU A 337 40.28 36.76 -48.38
CA LEU A 337 40.49 38.22 -48.33
C LEU A 337 41.86 38.66 -48.86
N GLY A 338 42.72 37.74 -49.33
CA GLY A 338 44.07 38.07 -49.81
C GLY A 338 45.00 38.58 -48.71
N ILE A 339 44.63 38.37 -47.44
CA ILE A 339 45.48 38.70 -46.31
C ILE A 339 46.56 37.62 -46.25
N HIS A 340 47.76 37.95 -46.72
CA HIS A 340 48.92 37.08 -46.53
C HIS A 340 49.19 36.98 -45.03
N MET A 341 49.01 35.76 -44.48
CA MET A 341 49.33 35.45 -43.10
C MET A 341 50.82 35.27 -42.89
#